data_AF-H9LCC8-F1
#
_entry.id   AF-H9LCC8-F1
#
_cell.length_a   1.000
_cell.length_b   1.000
_cell.length_c   1.000
_cell.angle_alpha   90.00
_cell.angle_beta   90.00
_cell.angle_gamma   90.00
#
_symmetry.space_group_name_H-M   'P 1'
#
loop_
_entity.id
_entity.type
_entity.pdbx_description
1 polymer ?
#
loop_
_entity_poly.entity_id
_entity_poly.type
_entity_poly.pdbx_seq_one_letter_code
_entity_poly.pdbx_strand_id
1 'polypeptide(L)'
;VFRDLLLATLINAENAAHKSEKFRAMATRTRQEYLKDLADKNVTNTPIDPSGEFPFVSLGPGSNPQSKPYPGAELSSMGAIVWAVRAKDYNKAMEIDCLLGVSNEFIVLIEQETKSVVFNCSCRDV
;
A
#
# COMPACT_ATOMS: atom_id res chain seq x y z
N VAL A 1 14.42 -10.90 32.43
CA VAL A 1 15.54 -10.24 31.70
C VAL A 1 16.14 -11.14 30.62
N PHE A 2 16.86 -12.23 30.92
CA PHE A 2 17.46 -13.07 29.86
C PHE A 2 16.43 -13.79 28.97
N ARG A 3 15.35 -14.33 29.57
CA ARG A 3 14.23 -14.93 28.83
C ARG A 3 13.58 -13.93 27.86
N ASP A 4 13.34 -12.71 28.31
CA ASP A 4 12.64 -11.69 27.51
C ASP A 4 13.53 -11.20 26.36
N LEU A 5 14.84 -11.11 26.59
CA LEU A 5 15.84 -10.87 25.55
C LEU A 5 15.79 -11.96 24.48
N LEU A 6 15.79 -13.24 24.88
CA LEU A 6 15.74 -14.36 23.93
C LEU A 6 14.44 -14.35 23.11
N LEU A 7 13.29 -14.12 23.74
CA LEU A 7 12.00 -14.03 23.05
C LEU A 7 11.99 -12.89 22.03
N ALA A 8 12.47 -11.70 22.42
CA ALA A 8 12.57 -10.57 21.51
C ALA A 8 13.52 -10.87 20.33
N THR A 9 14.68 -11.48 20.59
CA THR A 9 15.63 -11.84 19.53
C THR A 9 15.07 -12.89 18.57
N LEU A 10 14.32 -13.86 19.06
CA LEU A 10 13.69 -14.90 18.24
C LEU A 10 12.66 -14.30 17.29
N ILE A 11 11.77 -13.44 17.82
CA ILE A 11 10.74 -12.77 17.03
C ILE A 11 11.38 -11.86 15.97
N ASN A 12 12.41 -11.10 16.35
CA ASN A 12 13.11 -10.24 15.41
C ASN A 12 13.82 -11.03 14.32
N ALA A 13 14.41 -12.19 14.66
CA ALA A 13 15.06 -13.07 13.70
C ALA A 13 14.05 -13.67 12.71
N GLU A 14 12.88 -14.10 13.18
CA GLU A 14 11.80 -14.61 12.33
C GLU A 14 11.30 -13.53 11.36
N ASN A 15 11.04 -12.31 11.88
CA ASN A 15 10.62 -11.17 11.06
C ASN A 15 11.68 -10.82 10.00
N ALA A 16 12.97 -10.87 10.35
CA ALA A 16 14.05 -10.66 9.41
C ALA A 16 14.12 -11.77 8.34
N ALA A 17 13.91 -13.03 8.72
CA ALA A 17 13.88 -14.15 7.78
C ALA A 17 12.76 -13.99 6.73
N HIS A 18 11.57 -13.55 7.15
CA HIS A 18 10.44 -13.28 6.26
C HIS A 18 10.71 -12.19 5.22
N LYS A 19 11.65 -11.27 5.46
CA LYS A 19 12.08 -10.26 4.47
C LYS A 19 12.99 -10.83 3.39
N SER A 20 13.54 -12.04 3.56
CA SER A 20 14.41 -12.63 2.55
C SER A 20 13.64 -13.04 1.28
N GLU A 21 14.35 -13.04 0.16
CA GLU A 21 13.78 -13.31 -1.16
C GLU A 21 13.10 -14.68 -1.25
N LYS A 22 13.62 -15.69 -0.56
CA LYS A 22 13.07 -17.06 -0.56
C LYS A 22 11.67 -17.12 0.05
N PHE A 23 11.45 -16.48 1.19
CA PHE A 23 10.14 -16.44 1.83
C PHE A 23 9.17 -15.55 1.05
N ARG A 24 9.67 -14.45 0.46
CA ARG A 24 8.87 -13.57 -0.38
C ARG A 24 8.37 -14.30 -1.64
N ALA A 25 9.25 -15.03 -2.33
CA ALA A 25 8.90 -15.84 -3.50
C ALA A 25 7.88 -16.94 -3.15
N MET A 26 8.05 -17.58 -1.98
CA MET A 26 7.10 -18.58 -1.48
C MET A 26 5.72 -17.95 -1.23
N ALA A 27 5.65 -16.80 -0.55
CA ALA A 27 4.40 -16.08 -0.29
C ALA A 27 3.69 -15.67 -1.58
N THR A 28 4.43 -15.18 -2.58
CA THR A 28 3.87 -14.84 -3.90
C THR A 28 3.29 -16.06 -4.59
N ARG A 29 4.00 -17.20 -4.58
CA ARG A 29 3.50 -18.45 -5.17
C ARG A 29 2.22 -18.92 -4.49
N THR A 30 2.18 -18.97 -3.16
CA THR A 30 0.98 -19.37 -2.40
C THR A 30 -0.21 -18.46 -2.70
N ARG A 31 0.01 -17.14 -2.76
CA ARG A 31 -1.03 -16.18 -3.13
C ARG A 31 -1.58 -16.43 -4.53
N GLN A 32 -0.72 -16.69 -5.51
CA GLN A 32 -1.14 -16.94 -6.89
C GLN A 32 -2.02 -18.19 -6.99
N GLU A 33 -1.67 -19.28 -6.30
CA GLU A 33 -2.49 -20.49 -6.26
C GLU A 33 -3.87 -20.24 -5.65
N TYR A 34 -3.96 -19.46 -4.55
CA TYR A 34 -5.26 -19.09 -3.97
C TYR A 34 -6.12 -18.24 -4.89
N LEU A 35 -5.51 -17.28 -5.59
CA LEU A 35 -6.25 -16.44 -6.54
C LEU A 35 -6.75 -17.26 -7.73
N LYS A 36 -5.95 -18.22 -8.20
CA LYS A 36 -6.34 -19.14 -9.26
C LYS A 36 -7.53 -20.01 -8.83
N ASP A 37 -7.43 -20.63 -7.64
CA ASP A 37 -8.52 -21.44 -7.09
C ASP A 37 -9.82 -20.64 -6.89
N LEU A 38 -9.71 -19.38 -6.44
CA LEU A 38 -10.85 -18.50 -6.29
C LEU A 38 -11.52 -18.19 -7.62
N ALA A 39 -10.74 -17.91 -8.67
CA ALA A 39 -11.25 -17.66 -10.00
C ALA A 39 -11.93 -18.91 -10.58
N ASP A 40 -11.26 -20.07 -10.52
CA ASP A 40 -11.78 -21.32 -11.07
C ASP A 40 -13.11 -21.73 -10.41
N LYS A 41 -13.29 -21.46 -9.10
CA LYS A 41 -14.50 -21.84 -8.36
C LYS A 41 -15.65 -20.85 -8.42
N ASN A 42 -15.38 -19.56 -8.66
CA ASN A 42 -16.38 -18.51 -8.51
C ASN A 42 -16.60 -17.68 -9.79
N VAL A 43 -15.97 -18.05 -10.90
CA VAL A 43 -16.30 -17.48 -12.21
C VAL A 43 -17.68 -17.96 -12.64
N THR A 44 -18.59 -16.99 -12.77
CA THR A 44 -19.95 -17.20 -13.26
C THR A 44 -19.98 -16.94 -14.76
N ASN A 45 -20.35 -17.95 -15.56
CA ASN A 45 -20.49 -17.85 -17.03
C ASN A 45 -21.77 -17.12 -17.48
N THR A 46 -22.51 -16.47 -16.58
CA THR A 46 -23.67 -15.66 -16.95
C THR A 46 -23.17 -14.45 -17.75
N PRO A 47 -23.48 -14.35 -19.05
CA PRO A 47 -23.09 -13.18 -19.81
C PRO A 47 -23.75 -11.96 -19.19
N ILE A 48 -22.95 -10.91 -19.00
CA ILE A 48 -23.46 -9.59 -18.66
C ILE A 48 -24.27 -9.16 -19.88
N ASP A 49 -25.60 -9.08 -19.75
CA ASP A 49 -26.46 -8.64 -20.84
C ASP A 49 -26.04 -7.22 -21.27
N PRO A 50 -25.54 -7.02 -22.50
CA PRO A 50 -25.11 -5.70 -22.97
C PRO A 50 -26.30 -4.75 -23.25
N SER A 51 -27.54 -5.20 -23.06
CA SER A 51 -28.75 -4.38 -23.25
C SER A 51 -28.95 -3.28 -22.21
N GLY A 52 -28.17 -3.29 -21.13
CA GLY A 52 -28.09 -2.14 -20.21
C GLY A 52 -27.31 -1.02 -20.87
N GLU A 53 -28.01 0.02 -21.33
CA GLU A 53 -27.44 1.26 -21.88
C GLU A 53 -26.48 1.90 -20.87
N PHE A 54 -25.20 1.50 -20.89
CA PHE A 54 -24.14 2.31 -20.30
C PHE A 54 -23.94 3.51 -21.23
N PRO A 55 -24.09 4.76 -20.75
CA PRO A 55 -23.89 5.92 -21.60
C PRO A 55 -22.43 5.95 -22.04
N PHE A 56 -22.19 5.58 -23.29
CA PHE A 56 -20.96 5.88 -23.99
C PHE A 56 -20.83 7.40 -24.02
N VAL A 57 -19.98 7.93 -23.15
CA VAL A 57 -19.60 9.34 -23.14
C VAL A 57 -18.95 9.65 -24.49
N SER A 58 -19.71 10.28 -25.39
CA SER A 58 -19.17 10.90 -26.60
C SER A 58 -18.24 12.03 -26.19
N LEU A 59 -16.94 11.80 -26.31
CA LEU A 59 -15.90 12.81 -26.16
C LEU A 59 -15.83 13.61 -27.47
N GLY A 60 -16.41 14.81 -27.46
CA GLY A 60 -16.22 15.80 -28.53
C GLY A 60 -14.75 16.23 -28.65
N PRO A 61 -14.36 16.89 -29.77
CA PRO A 61 -12.98 17.26 -30.02
C PRO A 61 -12.60 18.45 -29.14
N GLY A 62 -12.03 18.18 -27.96
CA GLY A 62 -11.59 19.26 -27.07
C GLY A 62 -11.27 18.90 -25.63
N SER A 63 -10.81 17.69 -25.32
CA SER A 63 -10.27 17.41 -23.98
C SER A 63 -9.04 16.52 -24.06
N ASN A 64 -7.97 16.96 -23.38
CA ASN A 64 -6.74 16.21 -23.24
C ASN A 64 -7.05 14.77 -22.84
N PRO A 65 -6.41 13.75 -23.46
CA PRO A 65 -6.59 12.39 -23.01
C PRO A 65 -6.16 12.36 -21.54
N GLN A 66 -7.11 12.10 -20.63
CA GLN A 66 -6.77 11.58 -19.31
C GLN A 66 -6.13 10.23 -19.58
N SER A 67 -4.80 10.26 -19.77
CA SER A 67 -3.99 9.06 -19.89
C SER A 67 -4.21 8.31 -18.60
N LYS A 68 -4.88 7.15 -18.68
CA LYS A 68 -4.85 6.19 -17.58
C LYS A 68 -3.37 6.02 -17.22
N PRO A 69 -2.96 6.31 -15.98
CA PRO A 69 -1.58 6.13 -15.59
C PRO A 69 -1.18 4.69 -15.92
N TYR A 70 -0.05 4.52 -16.58
CA TYR A 70 0.47 3.17 -16.84
C TYR A 70 0.70 2.46 -15.49
N PRO A 71 0.58 1.13 -15.43
CA PRO A 71 0.79 0.39 -14.18
C PRO A 71 2.14 0.77 -13.55
N GLY A 72 2.11 1.27 -12.31
CA GLY A 72 3.31 1.73 -11.60
C GLY A 72 3.73 3.17 -11.89
N ALA A 73 2.90 4.00 -12.53
CA ALA A 73 3.17 5.43 -12.68
C ALA A 73 3.37 6.14 -11.33
N GLU A 74 2.76 5.65 -10.25
CA GLU A 74 3.00 6.14 -8.90
C GLU A 74 4.45 5.99 -8.42
N LEU A 75 5.19 4.97 -8.90
CA LEU A 75 6.60 4.74 -8.59
C LEU A 75 7.50 5.80 -9.27
N SER A 76 7.04 6.37 -10.38
CA SER A 76 7.74 7.42 -11.13
C SER A 76 7.20 8.83 -10.84
N SER A 77 6.27 8.95 -9.89
CA SER A 77 5.74 10.25 -9.47
C SER A 77 6.83 11.06 -8.78
N MET A 78 7.00 12.32 -9.19
CA MET A 78 7.87 13.27 -8.49
C MET A 78 7.29 13.70 -7.12
N GLY A 79 6.05 13.28 -6.81
CA GLY A 79 5.37 13.58 -5.55
C GLY A 79 5.29 12.40 -4.60
N ALA A 80 4.56 12.59 -3.50
CA ALA A 80 4.18 11.54 -2.57
C ALA A 80 2.70 11.20 -2.73
N ILE A 81 2.33 9.93 -2.57
CA ILE A 81 0.94 9.57 -2.31
C ILE A 81 0.66 9.89 -0.83
N VAL A 82 -0.45 10.56 -0.57
CA VAL A 82 -0.78 11.07 0.76
C VAL A 82 -2.12 10.52 1.23
N TRP A 83 -2.17 10.04 2.48
CA TRP A 83 -3.40 9.64 3.16
C TRP A 83 -3.54 10.32 4.51
N ALA A 84 -4.77 10.66 4.89
CA ALA A 84 -5.08 11.05 6.26
C ALA A 84 -5.08 9.80 7.16
N VAL A 85 -4.33 9.86 8.26
CA VAL A 85 -4.18 8.77 9.23
C VAL A 85 -4.22 9.31 10.65
N ARG A 86 -4.61 8.48 11.62
CA ARG A 86 -4.40 8.76 13.04
C ARG A 86 -3.18 7.99 13.52
N ALA A 87 -2.22 8.71 14.10
CA ALA A 87 -1.01 8.14 14.66
C ALA A 87 -1.01 8.27 16.17
N LYS A 88 -0.50 7.25 16.87
CA LYS A 88 -0.39 7.27 18.32
C LYS A 88 0.93 7.93 18.72
N ASP A 89 0.85 9.10 19.35
CA ASP A 89 1.99 9.76 19.95
C ASP A 89 2.26 9.11 21.32
N TYR A 90 3.36 8.35 21.41
CA TYR A 90 3.75 7.67 22.65
C TYR A 90 4.32 8.61 23.72
N ASN A 91 4.75 9.83 23.36
CA ASN A 91 5.19 10.83 24.34
C ASN A 91 4.01 11.49 25.04
N LYS A 92 2.91 11.72 24.30
CA LYS A 92 1.69 12.35 24.83
C LYS A 92 0.60 11.34 25.21
N ALA A 93 0.79 10.05 24.90
CA ALA A 93 -0.19 8.98 25.05
C ALA A 93 -1.56 9.28 24.39
N MET A 94 -1.55 10.06 23.30
CA MET A 94 -2.74 10.50 22.57
C MET A 94 -2.65 10.12 21.10
N GLU A 95 -3.79 10.02 20.43
CA GLU A 95 -3.83 9.96 18.97
C GLU A 95 -3.79 11.37 18.39
N ILE A 96 -3.00 11.54 17.33
CA ILE A 96 -2.87 12.79 16.58
C ILE A 96 -3.29 12.57 15.13
N ASP A 97 -4.00 13.54 14.57
CA ASP A 97 -4.36 13.54 13.15
C ASP A 97 -3.16 13.91 12.30
N CYS A 98 -2.82 13.04 11.36
CA CYS A 98 -1.62 13.13 10.55
C CYS A 98 -1.90 12.93 9.06
N LEU A 99 -0.95 13.34 8.23
CA LEU A 99 -0.83 12.97 6.84
C LEU A 99 0.37 12.03 6.69
N LEU A 100 0.11 10.81 6.22
CA LEU A 100 1.15 9.86 5.82
C LEU A 100 1.47 10.11 4.34
N GLY A 101 2.69 10.57 4.05
CA GLY A 101 3.21 10.73 2.72
C GLY A 101 4.19 9.60 2.38
N VAL A 102 3.96 8.91 1.27
CA VAL A 102 4.88 7.90 0.73
C VAL A 102 5.34 8.35 -0.65
N SER A 103 6.63 8.63 -0.78
CA SER A 103 7.30 8.93 -2.05
C SER A 103 8.23 7.78 -2.45
N ASN A 104 8.91 7.92 -3.59
CA ASN A 104 9.92 6.94 -4.01
C ASN A 104 11.15 6.92 -3.07
N GLU A 105 11.44 8.00 -2.33
CA GLU A 105 12.65 8.10 -1.51
C GLU A 105 12.38 8.12 0.01
N PHE A 106 11.26 8.71 0.42
CA PHE A 106 10.93 8.92 1.83
C PHE A 106 9.50 8.53 2.16
N ILE A 107 9.35 7.99 3.38
CA ILE A 107 8.08 7.92 4.10
C ILE A 107 8.11 9.02 5.15
N VAL A 108 7.09 9.87 5.17
CA VAL A 108 6.96 10.98 6.12
C VAL A 108 5.59 10.95 6.78
N LEU A 109 5.54 11.35 8.05
CA LEU A 109 4.31 11.58 8.79
C LEU A 109 4.30 13.03 9.27
N ILE A 110 3.25 13.77 8.91
CA ILE A 110 3.12 15.20 9.20
C ILE A 110 1.88 15.41 10.05
N GLU A 111 2.02 16.04 11.22
CA GLU A 111 0.89 16.40 12.08
C GLU A 111 0.05 17.51 11.43
N GLN A 112 -1.26 17.33 11.38
CA GLN A 112 -2.13 18.24 10.64
C GLN A 112 -2.31 19.61 11.31
N GLU A 113 -2.28 19.68 12.63
CA GLU A 113 -2.48 20.94 13.36
C GLU A 113 -1.24 21.83 13.28
N THR A 114 -0.08 21.28 13.64
CA THR A 114 1.18 22.03 13.70
C THR A 114 1.92 22.10 12.37
N LYS A 115 1.53 21.27 11.38
CA LYS A 115 2.23 21.05 10.11
C LYS A 115 3.68 20.59 10.29
N SER A 116 4.01 20.02 11.46
CA SER A 116 5.35 19.54 11.77
C SER A 116 5.56 18.10 11.29
N VAL A 117 6.79 17.77 10.88
CA VAL A 117 7.18 16.39 10.55
C VAL A 117 7.42 15.65 11.86
N VAL A 118 6.55 14.70 12.19
CA VAL A 118 6.64 13.90 13.41
C VAL A 118 7.42 12.60 13.20
N PHE A 119 7.53 12.13 11.96
CA PHE A 119 8.36 11.00 11.58
C PHE A 119 8.83 11.14 10.13
N ASN A 120 10.07 10.71 9.86
CA ASN A 120 10.57 10.49 8.51
C ASN A 120 11.56 9.32 8.50
N CYS A 121 11.55 8.54 7.42
CA CYS A 121 12.61 7.57 7.13
C CYS A 121 12.80 7.42 5.62
N SER A 122 13.97 6.93 5.21
CA SER A 122 14.16 6.52 3.82
C SER A 122 13.34 5.27 3.52
N CYS A 123 12.75 5.18 2.34
CA CYS A 123 12.09 3.96 1.86
C CYS A 123 13.06 2.76 1.80
N ARG A 124 14.37 3.00 1.78
CA ARG A 124 15.41 1.94 1.82
C ARG A 124 15.54 1.26 3.19
N ASP A 125 15.07 1.92 4.24
CA ASP A 125 15.21 1.45 5.63
C ASP A 125 14.02 0.57 6.07
N VAL A 126 13.03 0.37 5.20
CA VAL A 126 11.77 -0.37 5.46
C VAL A 126 11.83 -1.78 4.89
#